data_AF-A0A3M1QPH2-F1
#
_entry.id   AF-A0A3M1QPH2-F1
#
_cell.length_a   1.000
_cell.length_b   1.000
_cell.length_c   1.000
_cell.angle_alpha   90.00
_cell.angle_beta   90.00
_cell.angle_gamma   90.00
#
_symmetry.space_group_name_H-M   'P 1'
#
loop_
_entity.id
_entity.type
_entity.pdbx_description
1 polymer ?
#
loop_
_entity_poly.entity_id
_entity_poly.type
_entity_poly.pdbx_seq_one_letter_code
_entity_poly.pdbx_strand_id
1 'polypeptide(L)' 'MFITEPNVVPCGGADLNGDQVVDLSDLAILLSDFDCTSACAGDVDGDDDTDLGDLAILLANFDCTY' A
#
# COMPACT_ATOMS: atom_id res chain seq x y z
N MET A 1 -10.68 2.73 28.19
CA MET A 1 -9.38 2.21 27.73
C MET A 1 -9.70 1.07 26.78
N PHE A 2 -9.82 1.37 25.49
CA PHE A 2 -9.93 0.36 24.45
C PHE A 2 -8.50 0.06 24.04
N ILE A 3 -8.06 -1.15 24.30
CA ILE A 3 -6.85 -1.69 23.69
C ILE A 3 -7.17 -1.82 22.21
N THR A 4 -6.62 -0.94 21.37
CA THR A 4 -6.69 -1.15 19.92
C THR A 4 -5.85 -2.38 19.63
N GLU A 5 -6.51 -3.42 19.12
CA GLU A 5 -5.88 -4.52 18.39
C GLU A 5 -4.76 -3.96 17.47
N PRO A 6 -3.69 -4.73 17.18
CA PRO A 6 -2.65 -4.28 16.25
C PRO A 6 -3.32 -3.71 15.01
N ASN A 7 -2.93 -2.49 14.64
CA ASN A 7 -3.53 -1.67 13.60
C ASN A 7 -3.64 -2.49 12.30
N VAL A 8 -4.75 -3.20 12.09
CA VAL A 8 -4.97 -3.95 10.85
C VAL A 8 -5.29 -2.91 9.81
N VAL A 9 -4.29 -2.52 9.03
CA VAL A 9 -4.50 -1.62 7.90
C VAL A 9 -5.36 -2.39 6.88
N PRO A 10 -6.56 -1.91 6.54
CA PRO A 10 -7.38 -2.54 5.51
C PRO A 10 -6.56 -2.74 4.24
N CYS A 11 -6.72 -3.90 3.60
CA CYS A 11 -6.00 -4.26 2.38
C CYS A 11 -4.46 -4.12 2.47
N GLY A 12 -3.89 -4.23 3.67
CA GLY A 12 -2.44 -4.13 3.88
C GLY A 12 -1.84 -2.76 3.59
N GLY A 13 -2.65 -1.69 3.51
CA GLY A 13 -2.16 -0.35 3.15
C GLY A 13 -2.03 -0.10 1.65
N ALA A 14 -2.46 -1.04 0.80
CA ALA A 14 -2.34 -0.96 -0.66
C ALA A 14 -3.32 0.02 -1.35
N ASP A 15 -4.25 0.63 -0.62
CA ASP A 15 -5.13 1.70 -1.10
C ASP A 15 -4.38 3.03 -1.00
N LEU A 16 -3.60 3.34 -2.04
CA LEU A 16 -2.67 4.47 -2.08
C LEU A 16 -3.38 5.78 -2.44
N ASN A 17 -4.49 5.69 -3.16
CA ASN A 17 -5.25 6.86 -3.59
C ASN A 17 -6.39 7.23 -2.62
N GLY A 18 -6.77 6.32 -1.72
CA GLY A 18 -7.74 6.53 -0.64
C GLY A 18 -9.20 6.48 -1.11
N ASP A 19 -9.50 5.79 -2.22
CA ASP A 19 -10.86 5.66 -2.74
C ASP A 19 -11.60 4.39 -2.27
N GLN A 20 -10.98 3.63 -1.34
CA GLN A 20 -11.52 2.40 -0.74
C GLN A 20 -11.58 1.21 -1.69
N VAL A 21 -10.81 1.24 -2.78
CA VAL A 21 -10.55 0.08 -3.63
C VAL A 21 -9.07 -0.02 -3.93
N VAL A 22 -8.51 -1.23 -3.94
CA VAL A 22 -7.16 -1.47 -4.44
C VAL A 22 -7.26 -1.88 -5.91
N ASP A 23 -6.93 -0.98 -6.83
CA ASP A 23 -7.06 -1.23 -8.27
C ASP A 23 -5.86 -0.74 -9.10
N LEU A 24 -6.08 -0.53 -10.40
CA LEU A 24 -5.04 -0.07 -11.33
C LEU A 24 -4.55 1.35 -11.00
N SER A 25 -5.34 2.16 -10.30
CA SER A 25 -4.98 3.50 -9.85
C SER A 25 -3.89 3.44 -8.80
N ASP A 26 -4.00 2.54 -7.82
CA ASP A 26 -2.98 2.32 -6.80
C ASP A 26 -1.72 1.70 -7.40
N LEU A 27 -1.89 0.72 -8.30
CA LEU A 27 -0.76 0.14 -9.02
C LEU A 27 0.00 1.22 -9.81
N ALA A 28 -0.70 2.17 -10.43
CA ALA A 28 -0.08 3.27 -11.15
C ALA A 28 0.68 4.24 -10.22
N ILE A 29 0.17 4.49 -9.01
CA ILE A 29 0.88 5.29 -8.00
C ILE A 29 2.18 4.58 -7.60
N LEU A 30 2.11 3.31 -7.22
CA LEU A 30 3.28 2.52 -6.82
C LEU A 30 4.34 2.49 -7.92
N LEU A 31 3.95 2.17 -9.16
CA LEU A 31 4.89 2.10 -10.29
C LEU A 31 5.47 3.47 -10.68
N SER A 32 4.79 4.58 -10.36
CA SER A 32 5.33 5.92 -10.58
C SER A 32 6.43 6.30 -9.59
N ASP A 33 6.52 5.56 -8.48
CA ASP A 33 7.43 5.79 -7.36
C ASP A 33 8.46 4.66 -7.18
N PHE A 34 8.52 3.70 -8.13
CA PHE A 34 9.43 2.56 -8.08
C PHE A 34 10.90 3.01 -8.02
N ASP A 35 11.70 2.34 -7.17
CA ASP A 35 13.07 2.73 -6.77
C ASP A 35 13.16 4.04 -5.95
N CYS A 36 12.04 4.58 -5.44
CA CYS A 36 12.08 5.65 -4.45
C CYS A 36 12.77 5.18 -3.16
N THR A 37 13.51 6.07 -2.48
CA THR A 37 14.22 5.76 -1.21
C THR A 37 14.00 6.83 -0.13
N SER A 38 12.99 7.68 -0.27
CA SER A 38 12.65 8.73 0.70
C SER A 38 11.26 9.30 0.46
N ALA A 39 10.41 9.23 1.49
CA ALA A 39 9.04 9.74 1.48
C ALA A 39 8.22 9.19 0.30
N CYS A 40 8.29 7.87 0.12
CA CYS A 40 7.71 7.17 -1.00
C CYS A 40 6.22 6.96 -0.79
N ALA A 41 5.41 7.37 -1.76
CA ALA A 41 3.99 7.09 -1.82
C ALA A 41 3.72 5.60 -2.11
N GLY A 42 4.70 4.89 -2.70
CA GLY A 42 4.62 3.46 -2.99
C GLY A 42 5.09 2.53 -1.86
N ASP A 43 5.56 3.05 -0.73
CA ASP A 43 6.03 2.28 0.44
C ASP A 43 4.83 1.70 1.21
N VAL A 44 4.42 0.50 0.83
CA VAL A 44 3.30 -0.25 1.39
C VAL A 44 3.75 -1.10 2.57
N ASP A 45 5.00 -1.60 2.55
CA ASP A 45 5.51 -2.51 3.57
C ASP A 45 6.21 -1.80 4.76
N GLY A 46 6.50 -0.51 4.60
CA GLY A 46 7.00 0.40 5.63
C GLY A 46 8.50 0.33 5.84
N ASP A 47 9.28 -0.04 4.82
CA ASP A 47 10.74 -0.22 4.90
C ASP A 47 11.58 0.95 4.35
N ASP A 48 10.92 2.08 4.07
CA ASP A 48 11.46 3.36 3.59
C ASP A 48 11.88 3.37 2.10
N ASP A 49 11.51 2.35 1.31
CA ASP A 49 11.68 2.36 -0.15
C ASP A 49 10.41 1.94 -0.93
N THR A 50 10.51 1.87 -2.25
CA THR A 50 9.44 1.32 -3.09
C THR A 50 10.03 0.34 -4.07
N ASP A 51 9.77 -0.94 -3.82
CA ASP A 51 10.39 -2.02 -4.57
C ASP A 51 9.41 -3.18 -4.89
N LEU A 52 9.94 -4.39 -5.06
CA LEU A 52 9.14 -5.57 -5.36
C LEU A 52 8.34 -6.09 -4.15
N GLY A 53 8.77 -5.78 -2.93
CA GLY A 53 8.05 -6.06 -1.69
C GLY A 53 6.69 -5.36 -1.68
N ASP A 54 6.68 -4.06 -1.91
CA ASP A 54 5.45 -3.27 -1.98
C ASP A 54 4.53 -3.72 -3.09
N LEU A 55 5.11 -3.95 -4.28
CA LEU A 55 4.35 -4.45 -5.44
C LEU A 55 3.69 -5.79 -5.12
N ALA A 56 4.38 -6.69 -4.41
CA ALA A 56 3.83 -7.98 -4.02
C ALA A 56 2.66 -7.82 -3.04
N ILE A 57 2.74 -6.89 -2.07
CA ILE A 57 1.64 -6.61 -1.14
C ILE A 57 0.44 -6.01 -1.88
N LEU A 58 0.66 -5.05 -2.78
CA LEU A 58 -0.42 -4.45 -3.56
C LEU A 58 -1.15 -5.51 -4.39
N LEU A 59 -0.41 -6.34 -5.13
CA LEU A 59 -1.00 -7.40 -5.95
C LEU A 59 -1.69 -8.49 -5.12
N ALA A 60 -1.23 -8.75 -3.89
CA ALA A 60 -1.91 -9.67 -2.97
C ALA A 60 -3.26 -9.14 -2.47
N ASN A 61 -3.49 -7.83 -2.55
CA ASN A 61 -4.71 -7.15 -2.12
C ASN A 61 -5.51 -6.56 -3.29
N PHE A 62 -5.18 -6.90 -4.55
CA PHE A 62 -5.90 -6.37 -5.72
C PHE A 62 -7.41 -6.71 -5.67
N ASP A 63 -8.26 -5.76 -6.03
CA ASP A 63 -9.72 -5.76 -5.89
C ASP A 63 -10.25 -5.78 -4.43
N CYS A 64 -9.39 -5.56 -3.42
CA CYS A 64 -9.84 -5.41 -2.03
C CYS A 64 -10.64 -4.10 -1.86
N THR A 65 -11.74 -4.15 -1.11
CA THR A 65 -12.66 -3.02 -0.86
C THR A 65 -13.11 -2.98 0.60
N TYR A 66 -13.40 -1.82 1.19
CA TYR A 66 -13.96 -1.70 2.55
C TYR A 66 -14.84 -0.46 2.78
#